data_AF-A0A7W1GJB1-F1
#
_entry.id   AF-A0A7W1GJB1-F1
#
_cell.length_a   1.000
_cell.length_b   1.000
_cell.length_c   1.000
_cell.angle_alpha   90.00
_cell.angle_beta   90.00
_cell.angle_gamma   90.00
#
_symmetry.space_group_name_H-M   'P 1'
#
loop_
_entity.id
_entity.type
_entity.pdbx_description
1 polymer ?
#
loop_
_entity_poly.entity_id
_entity_poly.type
_entity_poly.pdbx_seq_one_letter_code
_entity_poly.pdbx_strand_id
1 'polypeptide(L)'
;MAQKGEPLRRIELPGYPGLLTSTSTRIPGLISSDDLRHQDRLGSIPVRDAQVRVTRLERRFEQLHSGRRWANVMLAAFTIAAILGALLLRTRFAGRFCVAIAPAIVVVSLVLSLGGAARPVVILPVLGLGSVALAAAVALHRRAVACLAPAVLLIFLVVLWAWPETAGFAAIGPRPEEGGRFFGVSNVVETVLLTISLCAGAELGLAAILPLAALALVTVGWSRTGADGGGLIVFAAAFALLALRLAGRITLKRLALAAIGGVGIVLAFIGVDEASGGHSHITRAFEKGPAGWFGDIGHRLHLSADRLNHWHVALIVAVSLVALVWLAFQRPRSPALDALLAGLAVSLLVNDAPGDVASAGAISGFVIWAWAGTRYTRARAPARPDPRRSGPPRGRMRRRGRGAPAS
;
A
#
# COMPACT_ATOMS: atom_id res chain seq x y z
N MET A 1 -26.10 -13.52 0.14
CA MET A 1 -25.22 -13.98 -0.95
C MET A 1 -24.74 -12.77 -1.73
N ALA A 2 -23.44 -12.66 -1.92
CA ALA A 2 -22.84 -11.68 -2.81
C ALA A 2 -22.35 -12.36 -4.08
N GLN A 3 -22.61 -11.72 -5.21
CA GLN A 3 -22.15 -12.13 -6.52
C GLN A 3 -21.59 -10.87 -7.22
N LYS A 4 -20.48 -11.04 -7.94
CA LYS A 4 -19.81 -9.94 -8.64
C LYS A 4 -20.78 -9.22 -9.58
N GLY A 5 -20.93 -7.90 -9.39
CA GLY A 5 -21.78 -7.05 -10.24
C GLY A 5 -23.29 -7.17 -10.01
N GLU A 6 -23.72 -7.93 -8.99
CA GLU A 6 -25.11 -8.19 -8.68
C GLU A 6 -25.48 -7.65 -7.28
N PRO A 7 -26.72 -7.20 -7.06
CA PRO A 7 -27.18 -6.83 -5.73
C PRO A 7 -27.13 -8.03 -4.78
N LEU A 8 -26.96 -7.76 -3.48
CA LEU A 8 -27.00 -8.81 -2.45
C LEU A 8 -28.34 -9.54 -2.51
N ARG A 9 -28.30 -10.87 -2.50
CA ARG A 9 -29.50 -11.73 -2.46
C ARG A 9 -29.58 -12.47 -1.14
N ARG A 10 -30.75 -12.46 -0.50
CA ARG A 10 -31.02 -13.34 0.65
C ARG A 10 -31.20 -14.77 0.16
N ILE A 11 -30.64 -15.71 0.90
CA ILE A 11 -30.79 -17.14 0.63
C ILE A 11 -30.99 -17.88 1.95
N GLU A 12 -31.73 -18.97 1.88
CA GLU A 12 -31.87 -19.94 2.97
C GLU A 12 -31.40 -21.29 2.44
N LEU A 13 -30.47 -21.92 3.17
CA LEU A 13 -29.87 -23.19 2.79
C LEU A 13 -30.38 -24.29 3.73
N PRO A 14 -31.09 -25.31 3.20
CA PRO A 14 -31.52 -26.45 3.99
C PRO A 14 -30.32 -27.13 4.67
N GLY A 15 -30.48 -27.56 5.92
CA GLY A 15 -29.44 -28.26 6.68
C GLY A 15 -28.46 -27.36 7.46
N TYR A 16 -28.57 -26.04 7.33
CA TYR A 16 -27.71 -25.08 8.06
C TYR A 16 -28.54 -24.27 9.07
N PRO A 17 -28.59 -24.66 10.35
CA PRO A 17 -29.34 -23.94 11.35
C PRO A 17 -28.64 -22.63 11.74
N GLY A 18 -29.34 -21.50 11.65
CA GLY A 18 -28.86 -20.20 12.10
C GLY A 18 -28.23 -19.35 10.99
N LEU A 19 -27.12 -18.67 11.30
CA LEU A 19 -26.46 -17.74 10.39
C LEU A 19 -25.35 -18.45 9.61
N LEU A 20 -25.42 -18.41 8.28
CA LEU A 20 -24.39 -18.98 7.42
C LEU A 20 -23.05 -18.28 7.59
N THR A 21 -21.98 -19.06 7.60
CA THR A 21 -20.60 -18.59 7.58
C THR A 21 -19.88 -19.13 6.36
N SER A 22 -18.91 -18.36 5.86
CA SER A 22 -18.03 -18.79 4.78
C SER A 22 -16.58 -18.50 5.15
N THR A 23 -15.69 -19.44 4.87
CA THR A 23 -14.24 -19.25 5.02
C THR A 23 -13.68 -18.20 4.05
N SER A 24 -14.38 -17.96 2.93
CA SER A 24 -14.00 -17.03 1.87
C SER A 24 -14.46 -15.59 2.14
N THR A 25 -15.55 -15.39 2.89
CA THR A 25 -16.01 -14.05 3.28
C THR A 25 -15.56 -13.65 4.67
N ARG A 26 -15.50 -14.62 5.61
CA ARG A 26 -15.23 -14.42 7.05
C ARG A 26 -16.13 -13.41 7.75
N ILE A 27 -17.27 -13.10 7.14
CA ILE A 27 -18.29 -12.21 7.69
C ILE A 27 -19.54 -13.06 7.90
N PRO A 28 -19.92 -13.36 9.16
CA PRO A 28 -21.13 -14.13 9.44
C PRO A 28 -22.36 -13.49 8.80
N GLY A 29 -23.14 -14.29 8.08
CA GLY A 29 -24.33 -13.84 7.33
C GLY A 29 -24.04 -13.38 5.91
N LEU A 30 -22.78 -13.34 5.49
CA LEU A 30 -22.37 -13.06 4.12
C LEU A 30 -21.64 -14.27 3.55
N ILE A 31 -22.05 -14.74 2.37
CA ILE A 31 -21.35 -15.81 1.64
C ILE A 31 -21.14 -15.39 0.18
N SER A 32 -20.10 -15.93 -0.44
CA SER A 32 -19.86 -15.81 -1.89
C SER A 32 -20.75 -16.78 -2.65
N SER A 33 -21.20 -16.43 -3.84
CA SER A 33 -21.90 -17.36 -4.74
C SER A 33 -21.06 -18.59 -5.09
N ASP A 34 -19.73 -18.43 -5.12
CA ASP A 34 -18.80 -19.52 -5.45
C ASP A 34 -18.71 -20.58 -4.33
N ASP A 35 -18.97 -20.18 -3.08
CA ASP A 35 -18.96 -21.11 -1.95
C ASP A 35 -20.18 -22.04 -1.97
N LEU A 36 -21.27 -21.68 -2.67
CA LEU A 36 -22.41 -22.57 -2.86
C LEU A 36 -22.05 -23.85 -3.63
N ARG A 37 -21.00 -23.79 -4.46
CA ARG A 37 -20.47 -24.95 -5.19
C ARG A 37 -19.44 -25.75 -4.39
N HIS A 38 -18.99 -25.22 -3.25
CA HIS A 38 -17.93 -25.77 -2.40
C HIS A 38 -18.43 -25.83 -0.94
N GLN A 39 -19.33 -26.77 -0.66
CA GLN A 39 -19.99 -26.89 0.64
C GLN A 39 -19.02 -27.10 1.81
N ASP A 40 -17.81 -27.61 1.54
CA ASP A 40 -16.69 -27.72 2.50
C ASP A 40 -16.26 -26.38 3.10
N ARG A 41 -16.60 -25.25 2.46
CA ARG A 41 -16.29 -23.89 2.91
C ARG A 41 -17.40 -23.22 3.69
N LEU A 42 -18.56 -23.86 3.75
CA LEU A 42 -19.77 -23.34 4.39
C LEU A 42 -19.91 -23.90 5.79
N GLY A 43 -20.29 -23.03 6.72
CA GLY A 43 -20.68 -23.40 8.07
C GLY A 43 -21.93 -22.65 8.51
N SER A 44 -22.36 -22.91 9.73
CA SER A 44 -23.44 -22.16 10.37
C SER A 44 -23.13 -21.92 11.84
N ILE A 45 -23.52 -20.75 12.33
CA ILE A 45 -23.45 -20.41 13.75
C ILE A 45 -24.88 -20.21 14.27
N PRO A 46 -25.27 -20.86 15.38
CA PRO A 46 -26.58 -20.66 15.97
C PRO A 46 -26.71 -19.23 16.50
N VAL A 47 -27.71 -18.50 16.00
CA VAL A 47 -28.03 -17.13 16.41
C VAL A 47 -29.55 -17.03 16.60
N ARG A 48 -29.99 -16.52 17.75
CA ARG A 48 -31.42 -16.41 18.10
C ARG A 48 -32.23 -15.58 17.07
N ASP A 49 -31.63 -14.50 16.55
CA ASP A 49 -32.28 -13.58 15.60
C ASP A 49 -31.49 -13.46 14.28
N ALA A 50 -31.28 -14.58 13.58
CA ALA A 50 -30.50 -14.60 12.34
C ALA A 50 -31.06 -13.60 11.28
N GLN A 51 -32.37 -13.51 11.12
CA GLN A 51 -33.03 -12.61 10.16
C GLN A 51 -32.80 -11.13 10.49
N VAL A 52 -32.82 -10.75 11.77
CA VAL A 52 -32.53 -9.38 12.21
C VAL A 52 -31.07 -9.03 11.93
N ARG A 53 -30.15 -9.97 12.15
CA ARG A 53 -28.73 -9.76 11.84
C ARG A 53 -28.49 -9.60 10.35
N VAL A 54 -29.06 -10.45 9.50
CA VAL A 54 -28.96 -10.33 8.03
C VAL A 54 -29.52 -8.99 7.56
N THR A 55 -30.67 -8.57 8.08
CA THR A 55 -31.28 -7.27 7.74
C THR A 55 -30.39 -6.09 8.15
N ARG A 56 -29.73 -6.18 9.31
CA ARG A 56 -28.77 -5.15 9.76
C ARG A 56 -27.53 -5.11 8.86
N LEU A 57 -27.04 -6.28 8.47
CA LEU A 57 -25.88 -6.43 7.58
C LEU A 57 -26.15 -5.82 6.20
N GLU A 58 -27.31 -6.13 5.62
CA GLU A 58 -27.78 -5.61 4.34
C GLU A 58 -27.86 -4.08 4.35
N ARG A 59 -28.56 -3.50 5.35
CA ARG A 59 -28.65 -2.03 5.52
C ARG A 59 -27.27 -1.38 5.68
N ARG A 60 -26.36 -2.01 6.43
CA ARG A 60 -25.00 -1.50 6.61
C ARG A 60 -24.24 -1.49 5.27
N PHE A 61 -24.40 -2.55 4.47
CA PHE A 61 -23.76 -2.67 3.17
C PHE A 61 -24.27 -1.63 2.17
N GLU A 62 -25.59 -1.45 2.08
CA GLU A 62 -26.21 -0.42 1.21
C GLU A 62 -25.74 0.99 1.55
N GLN A 63 -25.73 1.34 2.85
CA GLN A 63 -25.28 2.65 3.30
C GLN A 63 -23.80 2.89 2.99
N LEU A 64 -22.95 1.88 3.21
CA LEU A 64 -21.52 1.97 2.90
C LEU A 64 -21.25 2.07 1.40
N HIS A 65 -21.96 1.30 0.58
CA HIS A 65 -21.80 1.32 -0.87
C HIS A 65 -21.97 2.73 -1.44
N SER A 66 -22.99 3.46 -1.00
CA SER A 66 -23.22 4.85 -1.43
C SER A 66 -22.09 5.81 -1.02
N GLY A 67 -21.44 5.58 0.13
CA GLY A 67 -20.35 6.42 0.64
C GLY A 67 -18.98 6.07 0.08
N ARG A 68 -18.73 4.82 -0.33
CA ARG A 68 -17.43 4.32 -0.79
C ARG A 68 -16.88 5.07 -1.99
N ARG A 69 -17.73 5.37 -2.98
CA ARG A 69 -17.29 6.13 -4.16
C ARG A 69 -16.74 7.49 -3.75
N TRP A 70 -17.47 8.21 -2.90
CA TRP A 70 -17.05 9.52 -2.39
C TRP A 70 -15.82 9.44 -1.50
N ALA A 71 -15.71 8.43 -0.66
CA ALA A 71 -14.52 8.21 0.16
C ALA A 71 -13.25 8.05 -0.71
N ASN A 72 -13.32 7.30 -1.80
CA ASN A 72 -12.18 7.14 -2.72
C ASN A 72 -11.84 8.43 -3.48
N VAL A 73 -12.86 9.21 -3.87
CA VAL A 73 -12.65 10.56 -4.42
C VAL A 73 -11.95 11.45 -3.41
N MET A 74 -12.34 11.42 -2.13
CA MET A 74 -11.67 12.18 -1.07
C MET A 74 -10.22 11.74 -0.87
N LEU A 75 -9.95 10.42 -0.86
CA LEU A 75 -8.60 9.87 -0.79
C LEU A 75 -7.71 10.45 -1.90
N ALA A 76 -8.17 10.38 -3.15
CA ALA A 76 -7.44 10.91 -4.29
C ALA A 76 -7.28 12.44 -4.19
N ALA A 77 -8.37 13.18 -3.98
CA ALA A 77 -8.38 14.64 -3.94
C ALA A 77 -7.48 15.21 -2.84
N PHE A 78 -7.55 14.67 -1.63
CA PHE A 78 -6.71 15.14 -0.52
C PHE A 78 -5.24 14.77 -0.70
N THR A 79 -4.96 13.60 -1.26
CA THR A 79 -3.57 13.22 -1.56
C THR A 79 -2.98 14.13 -2.65
N ILE A 80 -3.73 14.43 -3.70
CA ILE A 80 -3.33 15.38 -4.76
C ILE A 80 -3.14 16.78 -4.18
N ALA A 81 -4.07 17.28 -3.36
CA ALA A 81 -3.94 18.58 -2.71
C ALA A 81 -2.68 18.65 -1.83
N ALA A 82 -2.36 17.58 -1.10
CA ALA A 82 -1.16 17.50 -0.28
C ALA A 82 0.13 17.42 -1.12
N ILE A 83 0.12 16.73 -2.26
CA ILE A 83 1.21 16.73 -3.24
C ILE A 83 1.46 18.17 -3.72
N LEU A 84 0.42 18.85 -4.20
CA LEU A 84 0.53 20.24 -4.67
C LEU A 84 1.04 21.16 -3.56
N GLY A 85 0.51 21.02 -2.34
CA GLY A 85 0.98 21.77 -1.17
C GLY A 85 2.46 21.52 -0.86
N ALA A 86 2.94 20.27 -0.92
CA ALA A 86 4.34 19.93 -0.73
C ALA A 86 5.25 20.53 -1.83
N LEU A 87 4.79 20.54 -3.08
CA LEU A 87 5.54 21.10 -4.21
C LEU A 87 5.60 22.63 -4.19
N LEU A 88 4.52 23.29 -3.78
CA LEU A 88 4.39 24.75 -3.68
C LEU A 88 5.13 25.29 -2.45
N LEU A 89 4.82 24.77 -1.26
CA LEU A 89 5.35 25.29 -0.01
C LEU A 89 6.79 24.84 0.25
N ARG A 90 7.17 23.66 -0.26
CA ARG A 90 8.51 23.06 -0.11
C ARG A 90 9.01 22.97 1.34
N THR A 91 8.10 22.98 2.31
CA THR A 91 8.44 22.85 3.73
C THR A 91 8.52 21.38 4.15
N ARG A 92 9.27 21.10 5.23
CA ARG A 92 9.33 19.74 5.79
C ARG A 92 7.98 19.27 6.33
N PHE A 93 7.19 20.20 6.87
CA PHE A 93 5.84 19.90 7.31
C PHE A 93 4.96 19.45 6.13
N ALA A 94 4.91 20.24 5.05
CA ALA A 94 4.11 19.92 3.88
C ALA A 94 4.54 18.58 3.24
N GLY A 95 5.85 18.31 3.16
CA GLY A 95 6.35 17.03 2.69
C GLY A 95 5.93 15.83 3.55
N ARG A 96 5.98 15.95 4.89
CA ARG A 96 5.50 14.88 5.78
C ARG A 96 4.00 14.71 5.75
N PHE A 97 3.26 15.81 5.68
CA PHE A 97 1.81 15.82 5.54
C PHE A 97 1.38 15.10 4.26
N CYS A 98 2.07 15.36 3.14
CA CYS A 98 1.87 14.67 1.87
C CYS A 98 2.05 13.15 1.97
N VAL A 99 3.08 12.68 2.69
CA VAL A 99 3.27 11.23 2.93
C VAL A 99 2.21 10.66 3.89
N ALA A 100 1.72 11.47 4.84
CA ALA A 100 0.83 11.01 5.91
C ALA A 100 -0.66 11.04 5.57
N ILE A 101 -1.11 11.82 4.58
CA ILE A 101 -2.55 12.03 4.36
C ILE A 101 -3.27 10.77 3.88
N ALA A 102 -2.74 10.06 2.88
CA ALA A 102 -3.34 8.83 2.38
C ALA A 102 -3.45 7.73 3.47
N PRO A 103 -2.40 7.37 4.21
CA PRO A 103 -2.52 6.39 5.29
C PRO A 103 -3.40 6.88 6.44
N ALA A 104 -3.44 8.19 6.73
CA ALA A 104 -4.39 8.73 7.72
C ALA A 104 -5.84 8.50 7.29
N ILE A 105 -6.18 8.75 6.02
CA ILE A 105 -7.52 8.47 5.46
C ILE A 105 -7.88 6.99 5.61
N VAL A 106 -6.95 6.11 5.27
CA VAL A 106 -7.14 4.67 5.41
C VAL A 106 -7.36 4.26 6.88
N VAL A 107 -6.56 4.77 7.82
CA VAL A 107 -6.69 4.47 9.25
C VAL A 107 -7.99 5.03 9.83
N VAL A 108 -8.36 6.28 9.51
CA VAL A 108 -9.62 6.88 9.96
C VAL A 108 -10.82 6.10 9.41
N SER A 109 -10.74 5.62 8.17
CA SER A 109 -11.75 4.72 7.59
C SER A 109 -11.89 3.41 8.38
N LEU A 110 -10.79 2.80 8.84
CA LEU A 110 -10.84 1.62 9.72
C LEU A 110 -11.47 1.95 11.08
N VAL A 111 -11.10 3.07 11.70
CA VAL A 111 -11.65 3.50 13.00
C VAL A 111 -13.15 3.77 12.90
N LEU A 112 -13.60 4.42 11.82
CA LEU A 112 -15.03 4.62 11.55
C LEU A 112 -15.78 3.29 11.40
N SER A 113 -15.20 2.34 10.67
CA SER A 113 -15.77 1.00 10.53
C SER A 113 -15.83 0.24 11.87
N LEU A 114 -14.80 0.38 12.70
CA LEU A 114 -14.75 -0.22 14.04
C LEU A 114 -15.84 0.36 14.95
N GLY A 115 -16.09 1.67 14.84
CA GLY A 115 -17.19 2.36 15.51
C GLY A 115 -18.58 2.07 14.93
N GLY A 116 -18.68 1.23 13.90
CA GLY A 116 -19.96 0.88 13.26
C GLY A 116 -20.58 2.02 12.44
N ALA A 117 -19.80 3.05 12.08
CA ALA A 117 -20.30 4.15 11.27
C ALA A 117 -20.61 3.65 9.85
N ALA A 118 -21.88 3.77 9.44
CA ALA A 118 -22.35 3.38 8.11
C ALA A 118 -22.94 4.56 7.30
N ARG A 119 -23.37 5.63 7.98
CA ARG A 119 -24.06 6.76 7.34
C ARG A 119 -23.07 7.69 6.64
N PRO A 120 -23.24 8.00 5.34
CA PRO A 120 -22.34 8.89 4.59
C PRO A 120 -22.19 10.28 5.22
N VAL A 121 -23.27 10.82 5.80
CA VAL A 121 -23.29 12.13 6.48
C VAL A 121 -22.33 12.18 7.68
N VAL A 122 -22.03 11.05 8.31
CA VAL A 122 -21.04 10.96 9.40
C VAL A 122 -19.67 10.58 8.85
N ILE A 123 -19.63 9.61 7.93
CA ILE A 123 -18.38 9.08 7.38
C ILE A 123 -17.59 10.17 6.67
N LEU A 124 -18.20 10.91 5.74
CA LEU A 124 -17.45 11.83 4.88
C LEU A 124 -16.83 13.01 5.66
N PRO A 125 -17.54 13.71 6.57
CA PRO A 125 -16.93 14.79 7.35
C PRO A 125 -15.84 14.30 8.30
N VAL A 126 -16.05 13.17 8.99
CA VAL A 126 -15.05 12.61 9.93
C VAL A 126 -13.84 12.07 9.17
N LEU A 127 -14.06 11.40 8.03
CA LEU A 127 -12.99 10.97 7.14
C LEU A 127 -12.20 12.16 6.63
N GLY A 128 -12.86 13.25 6.28
CA GLY A 128 -12.18 14.46 5.81
C GLY A 128 -11.35 15.13 6.90
N LEU A 129 -12.04 15.66 7.91
CA LEU A 129 -11.45 16.46 8.98
C LEU A 129 -10.52 15.63 9.87
N GLY A 130 -10.94 14.41 10.23
CA GLY A 130 -10.15 13.51 11.06
C GLY A 130 -8.84 13.11 10.40
N SER A 131 -8.85 12.87 9.08
CA SER A 131 -7.62 12.51 8.37
C SER A 131 -6.66 13.68 8.19
N VAL A 132 -7.18 14.87 7.92
CA VAL A 132 -6.35 16.09 7.87
C VAL A 132 -5.73 16.37 9.25
N ALA A 133 -6.52 16.29 10.32
CA ALA A 133 -6.02 16.47 11.68
C ALA A 133 -4.96 15.43 12.06
N LEU A 134 -5.22 14.15 11.77
CA LEU A 134 -4.28 13.05 12.04
C LEU A 134 -2.99 13.21 11.21
N ALA A 135 -3.09 13.51 9.92
CA ALA A 135 -1.94 13.72 9.05
C ALA A 135 -1.11 14.94 9.48
N ALA A 136 -1.77 16.02 9.90
CA ALA A 136 -1.10 17.20 10.45
C ALA A 136 -0.37 16.88 11.76
N ALA A 137 -1.03 16.19 12.70
CA ALA A 137 -0.41 15.75 13.95
C ALA A 137 0.82 14.87 13.71
N VAL A 138 0.72 13.90 12.80
CA VAL A 138 1.85 13.07 12.36
C VAL A 138 2.95 13.95 11.75
N ALA A 139 2.62 14.89 10.86
CA ALA A 139 3.59 15.73 10.18
C ALA A 139 4.42 16.65 11.10
N LEU A 140 3.90 16.99 12.28
CA LEU A 140 4.63 17.75 13.31
C LEU A 140 5.88 16.99 13.81
N HIS A 141 5.82 15.66 13.88
CA HIS A 141 6.91 14.87 14.42
C HIS A 141 8.07 14.67 13.43
N ARG A 142 9.31 14.85 13.91
CA ARG A 142 10.50 14.78 13.04
C ARG A 142 10.72 13.41 12.41
N ARG A 143 10.43 12.34 13.17
CA ARG A 143 10.57 10.94 12.78
C ARG A 143 9.29 10.31 12.24
N ALA A 144 8.26 11.13 12.00
CA ALA A 144 6.94 10.67 11.59
C ALA A 144 6.97 9.67 10.43
N VAL A 145 7.62 10.02 9.31
CA VAL A 145 7.66 9.17 8.12
C VAL A 145 8.32 7.81 8.39
N ALA A 146 9.36 7.79 9.23
CA ALA A 146 10.06 6.56 9.58
C ALA A 146 9.19 5.62 10.45
N CYS A 147 8.40 6.19 11.37
CA CYS A 147 7.52 5.43 12.26
C CYS A 147 6.13 5.14 11.67
N LEU A 148 5.74 5.85 10.61
CA LEU A 148 4.40 5.77 10.04
C LEU A 148 4.09 4.38 9.48
N ALA A 149 4.97 3.84 8.65
CA ALA A 149 4.76 2.52 8.06
C ALA A 149 4.63 1.40 9.11
N PRO A 150 5.57 1.21 10.07
CA PRO A 150 5.42 0.14 11.04
C PRO A 150 4.17 0.31 11.90
N ALA A 151 3.80 1.54 12.29
CA ALA A 151 2.58 1.79 13.06
C ALA A 151 1.32 1.41 12.27
N VAL A 152 1.20 1.88 11.02
CA VAL A 152 0.03 1.61 10.17
C VAL A 152 -0.05 0.13 9.80
N LEU A 153 1.06 -0.51 9.44
CA LEU A 153 1.10 -1.94 9.13
C LEU A 153 0.70 -2.81 10.32
N LEU A 154 1.13 -2.43 11.53
CA LEU A 154 0.76 -3.14 12.76
C LEU A 154 -0.73 -2.98 13.07
N ILE A 155 -1.27 -1.76 12.95
CA ILE A 155 -2.72 -1.51 13.09
C ILE A 155 -3.50 -2.37 12.09
N PHE A 156 -3.08 -2.39 10.82
CA PHE A 156 -3.70 -3.21 9.79
C PHE A 156 -3.62 -4.70 10.08
N LEU A 157 -2.45 -5.20 10.48
CA LEU A 157 -2.25 -6.59 10.84
C LEU A 157 -3.21 -7.02 11.96
N VAL A 158 -3.29 -6.22 13.03
CA VAL A 158 -4.18 -6.49 14.16
C VAL A 158 -5.64 -6.44 13.73
N VAL A 159 -6.05 -5.42 12.96
CA VAL A 159 -7.45 -5.28 12.52
C VAL A 159 -7.86 -6.40 11.57
N LEU A 160 -7.03 -6.73 10.59
CA LEU A 160 -7.31 -7.80 9.63
C LEU A 160 -7.38 -9.18 10.30
N TRP A 161 -6.56 -9.40 11.33
CA TRP A 161 -6.53 -10.66 12.06
C TRP A 161 -7.68 -10.78 13.07
N ALA A 162 -7.91 -9.75 13.89
CA ALA A 162 -8.88 -9.81 14.99
C ALA A 162 -10.30 -9.42 14.58
N TRP A 163 -10.45 -8.52 13.60
CA TRP A 163 -11.74 -7.96 13.19
C TRP A 163 -11.87 -7.88 11.65
N PRO A 164 -11.91 -9.03 10.95
CA PRO A 164 -12.04 -9.06 9.49
C PRO A 164 -13.30 -8.34 9.00
N GLU A 165 -14.38 -8.35 9.78
CA GLU A 165 -15.59 -7.58 9.52
C GLU A 165 -15.32 -6.06 9.47
N THR A 166 -14.54 -5.53 10.40
CA THR A 166 -14.15 -4.11 10.42
C THR A 166 -13.39 -3.73 9.16
N ALA A 167 -12.48 -4.58 8.70
CA ALA A 167 -11.76 -4.34 7.45
C ALA A 167 -12.69 -4.41 6.22
N GLY A 168 -13.58 -5.42 6.17
CA GLY A 168 -14.54 -5.60 5.09
C GLY A 168 -15.56 -4.46 4.95
N PHE A 169 -15.87 -3.76 6.05
CA PHE A 169 -16.80 -2.62 6.06
C PHE A 169 -16.13 -1.23 6.07
N ALA A 170 -14.81 -1.17 5.92
CA ALA A 170 -14.13 0.10 5.77
C ALA A 170 -14.65 0.87 4.54
N ALA A 171 -14.75 2.20 4.66
CA ALA A 171 -15.14 3.08 3.54
C ALA A 171 -14.06 3.11 2.45
N ILE A 172 -12.80 2.91 2.85
CA ILE A 172 -11.64 2.65 2.01
C ILE A 172 -11.16 1.23 2.33
N GLY A 173 -11.35 0.29 1.42
CA GLY A 173 -11.09 -1.12 1.66
C GLY A 173 -11.60 -2.04 0.56
N PRO A 174 -11.80 -3.33 0.85
CA PRO A 174 -12.32 -4.33 -0.10
C PRO A 174 -13.70 -3.93 -0.66
N ARG A 175 -13.93 -4.25 -1.94
CA ARG A 175 -15.17 -3.96 -2.67
C ARG A 175 -15.79 -5.24 -3.25
N PRO A 176 -16.46 -6.05 -2.42
CA PRO A 176 -17.11 -7.27 -2.90
C PRO A 176 -18.16 -7.02 -4.00
N GLU A 177 -18.80 -5.85 -4.02
CA GLU A 177 -19.76 -5.42 -5.05
C GLU A 177 -19.19 -5.35 -6.47
N GLU A 178 -17.93 -4.96 -6.61
CA GLU A 178 -17.22 -4.84 -7.91
C GLU A 178 -16.50 -6.15 -8.27
N GLY A 179 -16.79 -7.23 -7.53
CA GLY A 179 -16.09 -8.50 -7.62
C GLY A 179 -14.66 -8.45 -7.12
N GLY A 180 -14.38 -7.50 -6.22
CA GLY A 180 -13.19 -7.51 -5.40
C GLY A 180 -13.33 -8.50 -4.24
N ARG A 181 -12.36 -8.43 -3.32
CA ARG A 181 -12.32 -9.29 -2.14
C ARG A 181 -13.39 -8.91 -1.12
N PHE A 182 -13.81 -9.88 -0.30
CA PHE A 182 -14.76 -9.66 0.81
C PHE A 182 -14.09 -9.10 2.08
N PHE A 183 -12.83 -9.45 2.29
CA PHE A 183 -11.99 -9.00 3.39
C PHE A 183 -10.53 -8.92 2.89
N GLY A 184 -9.63 -8.31 3.68
CA GLY A 184 -8.24 -8.11 3.29
C GLY A 184 -7.93 -6.68 2.86
N VAL A 185 -6.91 -6.53 2.02
CA VAL A 185 -6.43 -5.24 1.52
C VAL A 185 -6.84 -5.10 0.05
N SER A 186 -7.38 -3.94 -0.35
CA SER A 186 -7.64 -3.64 -1.77
C SER A 186 -6.39 -3.10 -2.46
N ASN A 187 -6.31 -3.19 -3.79
CA ASN A 187 -5.14 -2.72 -4.56
C ASN A 187 -4.77 -1.25 -4.27
N VAL A 188 -5.76 -0.39 -4.04
CA VAL A 188 -5.53 1.01 -3.63
C VAL A 188 -4.86 1.08 -2.26
N VAL A 189 -5.40 0.38 -1.26
CA VAL A 189 -4.83 0.37 0.10
C VAL A 189 -3.46 -0.29 0.10
N GLU A 190 -3.28 -1.37 -0.66
CA GLU A 190 -2.00 -2.07 -0.84
C GLU A 190 -0.94 -1.10 -1.38
N THR A 191 -1.30 -0.31 -2.39
CA THR A 191 -0.41 0.71 -2.97
C THR A 191 -0.06 1.81 -1.96
N VAL A 192 -1.03 2.25 -1.14
CA VAL A 192 -0.78 3.20 -0.05
C VAL A 192 0.19 2.60 0.98
N LEU A 193 -0.03 1.36 1.42
CA LEU A 193 0.84 0.65 2.36
C LEU A 193 2.24 0.45 1.78
N LEU A 194 2.37 0.12 0.50
CA LEU A 194 3.65 0.01 -0.19
C LEU A 194 4.39 1.34 -0.18
N THR A 195 3.68 2.42 -0.50
CA THR A 195 4.25 3.79 -0.58
C THR A 195 4.84 4.24 0.73
N ILE A 196 4.10 4.08 1.84
CA ILE A 196 4.59 4.48 3.16
C ILE A 196 5.73 3.58 3.62
N SER A 197 5.70 2.29 3.27
CA SER A 197 6.73 1.32 3.62
C SER A 197 8.05 1.62 2.92
N LEU A 198 8.01 1.97 1.62
CA LEU A 198 9.20 2.37 0.88
C LEU A 198 9.74 3.72 1.35
N CYS A 199 8.86 4.69 1.67
CA CYS A 199 9.27 5.93 2.31
C CYS A 199 9.99 5.65 3.64
N ALA A 200 9.38 4.89 4.55
CA ALA A 200 9.96 4.57 5.85
C ALA A 200 11.28 3.79 5.73
N GLY A 201 11.36 2.80 4.84
CA GLY A 201 12.58 2.05 4.58
C GLY A 201 13.71 2.93 4.04
N ALA A 202 13.40 3.89 3.17
CA ALA A 202 14.38 4.87 2.70
C ALA A 202 14.83 5.84 3.80
N GLU A 203 14.00 6.13 4.81
CA GLU A 203 14.41 6.93 5.99
C GLU A 203 15.29 6.17 6.96
N LEU A 204 14.91 4.93 7.24
CA LEU A 204 15.52 4.10 8.28
C LEU A 204 16.82 3.44 7.77
N GLY A 205 16.98 3.30 6.46
CA GLY A 205 18.16 2.73 5.84
C GLY A 205 18.13 1.20 5.76
N LEU A 206 19.25 0.62 5.29
CA LEU A 206 19.35 -0.79 4.91
C LEU A 206 19.02 -1.76 6.06
N ALA A 207 19.43 -1.43 7.30
CA ALA A 207 19.23 -2.29 8.47
C ALA A 207 17.74 -2.50 8.82
N ALA A 208 16.88 -1.54 8.47
CA ALA A 208 15.45 -1.61 8.76
C ALA A 208 14.62 -2.24 7.64
N ILE A 209 15.22 -2.52 6.47
CA ILE A 209 14.48 -3.12 5.35
C ILE A 209 13.93 -4.47 5.73
N LEU A 210 14.75 -5.36 6.30
CA LEU A 210 14.32 -6.71 6.62
C LEU A 210 13.13 -6.74 7.60
N PRO A 211 13.17 -6.10 8.79
CA PRO A 211 12.02 -6.14 9.70
C PRO A 211 10.78 -5.44 9.12
N LEU A 212 10.95 -4.35 8.37
CA LEU A 212 9.82 -3.65 7.76
C LEU A 212 9.19 -4.45 6.62
N ALA A 213 10.01 -5.11 5.79
CA ALA A 213 9.56 -6.01 4.74
C ALA A 213 8.84 -7.21 5.34
N ALA A 214 9.40 -7.84 6.38
CA ALA A 214 8.75 -8.95 7.07
C ALA A 214 7.37 -8.56 7.61
N LEU A 215 7.27 -7.41 8.29
CA LEU A 215 5.99 -6.89 8.77
C LEU A 215 5.01 -6.67 7.62
N ALA A 216 5.44 -6.03 6.54
CA ALA A 216 4.57 -5.75 5.39
C ALA A 216 4.09 -7.03 4.68
N LEU A 217 4.99 -8.01 4.49
CA LEU A 217 4.68 -9.30 3.89
C LEU A 217 3.71 -10.10 4.76
N VAL A 218 3.86 -10.08 6.08
CA VAL A 218 2.88 -10.68 7.01
C VAL A 218 1.52 -9.97 6.92
N THR A 219 1.50 -8.64 6.95
CA THR A 219 0.25 -7.87 6.88
C THR A 219 -0.53 -8.17 5.60
N VAL A 220 0.15 -8.21 4.45
CA VAL A 220 -0.50 -8.35 3.12
C VAL A 220 -0.67 -9.81 2.70
N GLY A 221 0.30 -10.68 3.00
CA GLY A 221 0.38 -12.03 2.46
C GLY A 221 -0.15 -13.14 3.35
N TRP A 222 -0.40 -12.90 4.65
CA TRP A 222 -0.82 -13.97 5.57
C TRP A 222 -2.27 -14.40 5.31
N SER A 223 -2.54 -15.71 5.19
CA SER A 223 -3.89 -16.22 4.90
C SER A 223 -4.92 -15.78 5.93
N ARG A 224 -4.51 -15.59 7.19
CA ARG A 224 -5.43 -15.14 8.26
C ARG A 224 -5.81 -13.68 8.16
N THR A 225 -5.05 -12.83 7.46
CA THR A 225 -5.37 -11.42 7.24
C THR A 225 -6.02 -11.13 5.89
N GLY A 226 -6.24 -12.16 5.07
CA GLY A 226 -6.83 -12.01 3.73
C GLY A 226 -5.78 -11.92 2.62
N ALA A 227 -4.76 -12.78 2.72
CA ALA A 227 -3.62 -12.95 1.83
C ALA A 227 -3.85 -12.45 0.39
N ASP A 228 -3.01 -11.50 -0.01
CA ASP A 228 -2.78 -11.16 -1.41
C ASP A 228 -1.47 -11.75 -1.91
N GLY A 229 -1.56 -12.80 -2.72
CA GLY A 229 -0.39 -13.36 -3.40
C GLY A 229 0.27 -12.40 -4.38
N GLY A 230 -0.54 -11.59 -5.08
CA GLY A 230 -0.01 -10.53 -5.93
C GLY A 230 0.74 -9.50 -5.08
N GLY A 231 0.11 -9.06 -3.99
CA GLY A 231 0.72 -8.13 -3.04
C GLY A 231 2.01 -8.64 -2.41
N LEU A 232 2.11 -9.91 -2.03
CA LEU A 232 3.32 -10.52 -1.50
C LEU A 232 4.50 -10.40 -2.50
N ILE A 233 4.26 -10.70 -3.77
CA ILE A 233 5.27 -10.60 -4.84
C ILE A 233 5.65 -9.13 -5.10
N VAL A 234 4.66 -8.23 -5.14
CA VAL A 234 4.86 -6.79 -5.33
C VAL A 234 5.74 -6.19 -4.23
N PHE A 235 5.42 -6.47 -2.96
CA PHE A 235 6.20 -5.98 -1.83
C PHE A 235 7.60 -6.55 -1.82
N ALA A 236 7.77 -7.85 -2.08
CA ALA A 236 9.08 -8.48 -2.16
C ALA A 236 9.96 -7.83 -3.24
N ALA A 237 9.42 -7.63 -4.45
CA ALA A 237 10.14 -6.99 -5.55
C ALA A 237 10.54 -5.53 -5.23
N ALA A 238 9.61 -4.76 -4.66
CA ALA A 238 9.86 -3.37 -4.30
C ALA A 238 10.92 -3.24 -3.19
N PHE A 239 10.84 -4.05 -2.13
CA PHE A 239 11.84 -4.04 -1.05
C PHE A 239 13.20 -4.55 -1.51
N ALA A 240 13.25 -5.56 -2.38
CA ALA A 240 14.49 -6.03 -2.99
C ALA A 240 15.18 -4.90 -3.78
N LEU A 241 14.43 -4.17 -4.62
CA LEU A 241 14.99 -3.04 -5.35
C LEU A 241 15.38 -1.88 -4.43
N LEU A 242 14.60 -1.60 -3.38
CA LEU A 242 14.97 -0.59 -2.39
C LEU A 242 16.30 -0.95 -1.72
N ALA A 243 16.47 -2.20 -1.28
CA ALA A 243 17.72 -2.68 -0.67
C ALA A 243 18.91 -2.53 -1.61
N LEU A 244 18.75 -2.90 -2.89
CA LEU A 244 19.77 -2.70 -3.91
C LEU A 244 20.16 -1.24 -4.10
N ARG A 245 19.16 -0.34 -4.18
CA ARG A 245 19.40 1.08 -4.37
C ARG A 245 20.06 1.73 -3.16
N LEU A 246 19.75 1.28 -1.94
CA LEU A 246 20.41 1.75 -0.72
C LEU A 246 21.83 1.17 -0.56
N ALA A 247 22.08 -0.05 -1.06
CA ALA A 247 23.40 -0.69 -1.06
C ALA A 247 24.37 -0.14 -2.14
N GLY A 248 23.93 0.85 -2.95
CA GLY A 248 24.78 1.58 -3.89
C GLY A 248 24.65 1.11 -5.34
N ARG A 249 25.77 0.73 -5.98
CA ARG A 249 25.79 0.38 -7.41
C ARG A 249 24.98 -0.88 -7.68
N ILE A 250 24.07 -0.79 -8.67
CA ILE A 250 23.34 -1.94 -9.20
C ILE A 250 24.25 -2.64 -10.21
N THR A 251 24.52 -3.92 -9.98
CA THR A 251 25.18 -4.82 -10.92
C THR A 251 24.24 -5.96 -11.26
N LEU A 252 24.40 -6.58 -12.43
CA LEU A 252 23.58 -7.74 -12.83
C LEU A 252 23.59 -8.85 -11.77
N LYS A 253 24.76 -9.14 -11.19
CA LYS A 253 24.90 -10.11 -10.10
C LYS A 253 24.04 -9.76 -8.88
N ARG A 254 24.07 -8.50 -8.44
CA ARG A 254 23.26 -8.05 -7.29
C ARG A 254 21.77 -8.07 -7.61
N LEU A 255 21.40 -7.69 -8.83
CA LEU A 255 20.02 -7.77 -9.29
C LEU A 255 19.50 -9.22 -9.30
N ALA A 256 20.29 -10.14 -9.85
CA ALA A 256 19.98 -11.56 -9.85
C ALA A 256 19.85 -12.13 -8.43
N LEU A 257 20.80 -11.80 -7.53
CA LEU A 257 20.72 -12.22 -6.12
C LEU A 257 19.48 -11.67 -5.40
N ALA A 258 19.11 -10.41 -5.66
CA ALA A 258 17.91 -9.83 -5.07
C ALA A 258 16.63 -10.45 -5.62
N ALA A 259 16.60 -10.78 -6.91
CA ALA A 259 15.48 -11.49 -7.53
C ALA A 259 15.32 -12.91 -6.94
N ILE A 260 16.42 -13.68 -6.90
CA ILE A 260 16.44 -15.03 -6.32
C ILE A 260 16.06 -14.99 -4.84
N GLY A 261 16.64 -14.06 -4.07
CA GLY A 261 16.32 -13.89 -2.65
C GLY A 261 14.86 -13.50 -2.42
N GLY A 262 14.31 -12.60 -3.25
CA GLY A 262 12.91 -12.22 -3.20
C GLY A 262 11.97 -13.40 -3.47
N VAL A 263 12.24 -14.19 -4.52
CA VAL A 263 11.50 -15.42 -4.82
C VAL A 263 11.60 -16.42 -3.67
N GLY A 264 12.80 -16.62 -3.12
CA GLY A 264 13.02 -17.52 -1.99
C GLY A 264 12.22 -17.10 -0.75
N ILE A 265 12.16 -15.80 -0.44
CA ILE A 265 11.36 -15.26 0.68
C ILE A 265 9.86 -15.49 0.45
N VAL A 266 9.37 -15.23 -0.77
CA VAL A 266 7.96 -15.48 -1.14
C VAL A 266 7.61 -16.95 -0.95
N LEU A 267 8.43 -17.87 -1.46
CA LEU A 267 8.23 -19.31 -1.33
C LEU A 267 8.29 -19.77 0.13
N ALA A 268 9.27 -19.29 0.90
CA ALA A 268 9.39 -19.59 2.32
C ALA A 268 8.17 -19.10 3.10
N PHE A 269 7.66 -17.91 2.78
CA PHE A 269 6.46 -17.37 3.41
C PHE A 269 5.23 -18.22 3.12
N ILE A 270 5.02 -18.62 1.86
CA ILE A 270 3.92 -19.51 1.45
C ILE A 270 4.00 -20.82 2.22
N GLY A 271 5.18 -21.45 2.29
CA GLY A 271 5.37 -22.70 3.02
C GLY A 271 5.10 -22.59 4.52
N VAL A 272 5.50 -21.47 5.16
CA VAL A 272 5.21 -21.22 6.58
C VAL A 272 3.72 -20.97 6.81
N ASP A 273 3.05 -20.21 5.94
CA ASP A 273 1.62 -19.95 6.02
C ASP A 273 0.82 -21.26 5.91
N GLU A 274 1.16 -22.09 4.93
CA GLU A 274 0.57 -23.42 4.73
C GLU A 274 0.82 -24.35 5.93
N ALA A 275 2.06 -24.43 6.42
CA ALA A 275 2.41 -25.23 7.61
C ALA A 275 1.67 -24.75 8.88
N SER A 276 1.26 -23.49 8.94
CA SER A 276 0.45 -22.92 10.03
C SER A 276 -1.07 -23.17 9.89
N GLY A 277 -1.46 -24.01 8.93
CA GLY A 277 -2.85 -24.35 8.59
C GLY A 277 -3.51 -23.37 7.62
N GLY A 278 -2.73 -22.50 6.97
CA GLY A 278 -3.22 -21.55 5.98
C GLY A 278 -3.68 -22.25 4.71
N HIS A 279 -4.88 -21.93 4.24
CA HIS A 279 -5.40 -22.42 2.96
C HIS A 279 -5.40 -21.26 1.96
N SER A 280 -4.27 -21.03 1.28
CA SER A 280 -4.15 -19.95 0.30
C SER A 280 -4.50 -20.42 -1.11
N HIS A 281 -5.04 -19.54 -1.95
CA HIS A 281 -5.23 -19.83 -3.38
C HIS A 281 -3.89 -19.98 -4.13
N ILE A 282 -2.80 -19.46 -3.58
CA ILE A 282 -1.44 -19.53 -4.16
C ILE A 282 -0.91 -20.95 -4.05
N THR A 283 -1.13 -21.61 -2.91
CA THR A 283 -0.73 -23.00 -2.68
C THR A 283 -1.36 -23.92 -3.74
N ARG A 284 -2.67 -23.75 -3.99
CA ARG A 284 -3.38 -24.47 -5.04
C ARG A 284 -2.96 -24.10 -6.46
N ALA A 285 -2.48 -22.88 -6.69
CA ALA A 285 -1.92 -22.47 -7.97
C ALA A 285 -0.55 -23.14 -8.22
N PHE A 286 0.26 -23.33 -7.17
CA PHE A 286 1.51 -24.08 -7.26
C PHE A 286 1.29 -25.57 -7.47
N GLU A 287 0.27 -26.18 -6.86
CA GLU A 287 -0.13 -27.57 -7.11
C GLU A 287 -0.50 -27.84 -8.57
N LYS A 288 -1.04 -26.83 -9.28
CA LYS A 288 -1.41 -26.92 -10.71
C LYS A 288 -0.23 -26.78 -11.67
N GLY A 289 0.98 -26.48 -11.17
CA GLY A 289 2.18 -26.30 -11.98
C GLY A 289 2.23 -24.98 -12.77
N PRO A 290 3.36 -24.71 -13.47
CA PRO A 290 3.62 -23.44 -14.15
C PRO A 290 2.60 -23.10 -15.24
N ALA A 291 2.03 -24.09 -15.92
CA ALA A 291 0.97 -23.88 -16.92
C ALA A 291 -0.33 -23.33 -16.29
N GLY A 292 -0.69 -23.80 -15.09
CA GLY A 292 -1.83 -23.26 -14.34
C GLY A 292 -1.60 -21.80 -13.92
N TRP A 293 -0.37 -21.47 -13.54
CA TRP A 293 0.01 -20.10 -13.18
C TRP A 293 -0.08 -19.13 -14.37
N PHE A 294 0.41 -19.51 -15.55
CA PHE A 294 0.26 -18.70 -16.76
C PHE A 294 -1.20 -18.56 -17.21
N GLY A 295 -2.00 -19.60 -17.03
CA GLY A 295 -3.45 -19.56 -17.27
C GLY A 295 -4.16 -18.53 -16.38
N ASP A 296 -3.82 -18.51 -15.08
CA ASP A 296 -4.38 -17.53 -14.13
C ASP A 296 -3.97 -16.09 -14.46
N ILE A 297 -2.71 -15.86 -14.88
CA ILE A 297 -2.25 -14.56 -15.36
C ILE A 297 -3.01 -14.16 -16.63
N GLY A 298 -3.14 -15.07 -17.60
CA GLY A 298 -3.89 -14.83 -18.82
C GLY A 298 -5.34 -14.45 -18.54
N HIS A 299 -6.00 -15.14 -17.61
CA HIS A 299 -7.35 -14.82 -17.18
C HIS A 299 -7.45 -13.44 -16.52
N ARG A 300 -6.48 -13.07 -15.67
CA ARG A 300 -6.42 -11.73 -15.05
C ARG A 300 -6.17 -10.63 -16.07
N LEU A 301 -5.33 -10.87 -17.08
CA LEU A 301 -5.10 -9.95 -18.19
C LEU A 301 -6.36 -9.78 -19.05
N HIS A 302 -7.09 -10.87 -19.30
CA HIS A 302 -8.36 -10.81 -20.01
C HIS A 302 -9.41 -10.00 -19.23
N LEU A 303 -9.61 -10.29 -17.93
CA LEU A 303 -10.49 -9.50 -17.05
C LEU A 303 -10.06 -8.03 -16.97
N SER A 304 -8.75 -7.76 -17.01
CA SER A 304 -8.20 -6.41 -17.05
C SER A 304 -8.56 -5.70 -18.36
N ALA A 305 -8.49 -6.40 -19.50
CA ALA A 305 -8.90 -5.90 -20.80
C ALA A 305 -10.41 -5.61 -20.85
N ASP A 306 -11.24 -6.49 -20.29
CA ASP A 306 -12.69 -6.28 -20.23
C ASP A 306 -13.09 -5.01 -19.48
N ARG A 307 -12.37 -4.68 -18.38
CA ARG A 307 -12.61 -3.43 -17.63
C ARG A 307 -12.22 -2.17 -18.41
N LEU A 308 -11.31 -2.28 -19.38
CA LEU A 308 -10.90 -1.16 -20.25
C LEU A 308 -11.94 -0.83 -21.33
N ASN A 309 -12.99 -1.64 -21.50
CA ASN A 309 -14.10 -1.31 -22.40
C ASN A 309 -14.88 -0.06 -21.95
N HIS A 310 -14.73 0.36 -20.69
CA HIS A 310 -15.24 1.64 -20.23
C HIS A 310 -14.24 2.77 -20.52
N TRP A 311 -14.61 3.69 -21.42
CA TRP A 311 -13.73 4.76 -21.92
C TRP A 311 -13.05 5.59 -20.81
N HIS A 312 -13.76 5.87 -19.72
CA HIS A 312 -13.24 6.67 -18.62
C HIS A 312 -12.18 5.91 -17.80
N VAL A 313 -12.33 4.59 -17.64
CA VAL A 313 -11.32 3.73 -17.00
C VAL A 313 -10.07 3.66 -17.88
N ALA A 314 -10.24 3.49 -19.18
CA ALA A 314 -9.13 3.50 -20.14
C ALA A 314 -8.36 4.84 -20.11
N LEU A 315 -9.07 5.96 -20.08
CA LEU A 315 -8.48 7.29 -19.96
C LEU A 315 -7.68 7.44 -18.65
N ILE A 316 -8.26 7.05 -17.51
CA ILE A 316 -7.57 7.10 -16.20
C ILE A 316 -6.29 6.27 -16.22
N VAL A 317 -6.35 5.05 -16.75
CA VAL A 317 -5.18 4.17 -16.89
C VAL A 317 -4.13 4.82 -17.78
N ALA A 318 -4.50 5.30 -18.97
CA ALA A 318 -3.58 5.92 -19.91
C ALA A 318 -2.87 7.14 -19.30
N VAL A 319 -3.62 8.07 -18.69
CA VAL A 319 -3.05 9.25 -18.03
C VAL A 319 -2.12 8.86 -16.89
N SER A 320 -2.50 7.85 -16.10
CA SER A 320 -1.69 7.37 -14.98
C SER A 320 -0.39 6.71 -15.45
N LEU A 321 -0.43 5.93 -16.52
CA LEU A 321 0.76 5.33 -17.13
C LEU A 321 1.69 6.40 -17.71
N VAL A 322 1.16 7.40 -18.41
CA VAL A 322 1.96 8.55 -18.89
C VAL A 322 2.63 9.27 -17.72
N ALA A 323 1.92 9.50 -16.62
CA ALA A 323 2.48 10.11 -15.42
C ALA A 323 3.60 9.25 -14.79
N LEU A 324 3.42 7.93 -14.70
CA LEU A 324 4.44 7.01 -14.19
C LEU A 324 5.67 6.95 -15.09
N VAL A 325 5.49 6.92 -16.40
CA VAL A 325 6.57 6.99 -17.39
C VAL A 325 7.32 8.32 -17.26
N TRP A 326 6.60 9.43 -17.14
CA TRP A 326 7.20 10.74 -16.89
C TRP A 326 8.04 10.76 -15.60
N LEU A 327 7.51 10.22 -14.49
CA LEU A 327 8.25 10.07 -13.23
C LEU A 327 9.49 9.18 -13.39
N ALA A 328 9.41 8.12 -14.19
CA ALA A 328 10.54 7.25 -14.51
C ALA A 328 11.64 8.01 -15.28
N PHE A 329 11.31 9.01 -16.09
CA PHE A 329 12.30 9.84 -16.78
C PHE A 329 12.86 10.98 -15.93
N GLN A 330 12.19 11.37 -14.85
CA GLN A 330 12.68 12.45 -13.98
C GLN A 330 14.02 12.11 -13.33
N ARG A 331 14.92 13.09 -13.22
CA ARG A 331 16.22 12.94 -12.54
C ARG A 331 16.48 14.14 -11.62
N PRO A 332 17.10 13.95 -10.44
CA PRO A 332 17.51 12.67 -9.83
C PRO A 332 16.33 11.90 -9.23
N ARG A 333 16.34 10.56 -9.34
CA ARG A 333 15.32 9.67 -8.73
C ARG A 333 15.77 9.20 -7.34
N SER A 334 14.84 9.21 -6.39
CA SER A 334 15.07 8.63 -5.07
C SER A 334 15.04 7.10 -5.12
N PRO A 335 15.76 6.39 -4.23
CA PRO A 335 15.68 4.94 -4.10
C PRO A 335 14.24 4.42 -3.90
N ALA A 336 13.42 5.14 -3.12
CA ALA A 336 12.02 4.78 -2.88
C ALA A 336 11.16 4.89 -4.15
N LEU A 337 11.41 5.88 -5.01
CA LEU A 337 10.68 6.02 -6.26
C LEU A 337 11.03 4.90 -7.24
N ASP A 338 12.31 4.57 -7.37
CA ASP A 338 12.74 3.42 -8.20
C ASP A 338 12.09 2.12 -7.71
N ALA A 339 12.09 1.89 -6.40
CA ALA A 339 11.46 0.73 -5.76
C ALA A 339 9.94 0.68 -6.00
N LEU A 340 9.25 1.81 -5.88
CA LEU A 340 7.81 1.89 -6.14
C LEU A 340 7.51 1.55 -7.60
N LEU A 341 8.24 2.13 -8.55
CA LEU A 341 8.03 1.87 -9.98
C LEU A 341 8.21 0.39 -10.33
N ALA A 342 9.20 -0.30 -9.74
CA ALA A 342 9.36 -1.73 -9.95
C ALA A 342 8.23 -2.54 -9.31
N GLY A 343 7.81 -2.18 -8.09
CA GLY A 343 6.65 -2.79 -7.44
C GLY A 343 5.37 -2.62 -8.28
N LEU A 344 5.13 -1.42 -8.82
CA LEU A 344 3.98 -1.15 -9.69
C LEU A 344 4.05 -1.90 -11.02
N ALA A 345 5.23 -2.01 -11.63
CA ALA A 345 5.41 -2.81 -12.84
C ALA A 345 5.04 -4.29 -12.58
N VAL A 346 5.47 -4.85 -11.45
CA VAL A 346 5.07 -6.19 -11.01
C VAL A 346 3.57 -6.25 -10.71
N SER A 347 3.01 -5.24 -10.04
CA SER A 347 1.61 -5.16 -9.66
C SER A 347 0.68 -5.17 -10.87
N LEU A 348 1.03 -4.45 -11.94
CA LEU A 348 0.29 -4.45 -13.21
C LEU A 348 0.28 -5.82 -13.91
N LEU A 349 1.24 -6.70 -13.62
CA LEU A 349 1.30 -8.05 -14.17
C LEU A 349 0.49 -9.06 -13.35
N VAL A 350 0.42 -8.88 -12.02
CA VAL A 350 -0.18 -9.88 -11.11
C VAL A 350 -1.60 -9.54 -10.65
N ASN A 351 -1.99 -8.26 -10.68
CA ASN A 351 -3.29 -7.81 -10.19
C ASN A 351 -4.33 -7.67 -11.32
N ASP A 352 -5.59 -7.82 -10.96
CA ASP A 352 -6.75 -7.89 -11.85
C ASP A 352 -7.52 -6.56 -11.97
N ALA A 353 -6.97 -5.47 -11.44
CA ALA A 353 -7.55 -4.13 -11.50
C ALA A 353 -6.48 -3.09 -11.89
N PRO A 354 -6.11 -2.99 -13.18
CA PRO A 354 -5.06 -2.09 -13.64
C PRO A 354 -5.40 -0.62 -13.41
N GLY A 355 -6.69 -0.26 -13.40
CA GLY A 355 -7.18 1.08 -13.07
C GLY A 355 -6.76 1.54 -11.68
N ASP A 356 -7.01 0.72 -10.67
CA ASP A 356 -6.65 1.02 -9.28
C ASP A 356 -5.13 1.07 -9.09
N VAL A 357 -4.41 0.10 -9.66
CA VAL A 357 -2.94 0.02 -9.56
C VAL A 357 -2.28 1.21 -10.25
N ALA A 358 -2.68 1.53 -11.48
CA ALA A 358 -2.08 2.63 -12.23
C ALA A 358 -2.39 3.99 -11.57
N SER A 359 -3.64 4.25 -11.22
CA SER A 359 -4.06 5.54 -10.65
C SER A 359 -3.50 5.77 -9.24
N ALA A 360 -3.64 4.79 -8.33
CA ALA A 360 -3.04 4.87 -7.01
C ALA A 360 -1.51 4.93 -7.11
N GLY A 361 -0.92 4.15 -8.02
CA GLY A 361 0.52 4.12 -8.28
C GLY A 361 1.07 5.47 -8.75
N ALA A 362 0.38 6.15 -9.67
CA ALA A 362 0.76 7.48 -10.14
C ALA A 362 0.72 8.50 -9.01
N ILE A 363 -0.37 8.54 -8.24
CA ILE A 363 -0.51 9.43 -7.08
C ILE A 363 0.61 9.15 -6.06
N SER A 364 0.84 7.88 -5.72
CA SER A 364 1.93 7.45 -4.83
C SER A 364 3.32 7.83 -5.32
N GLY A 365 3.56 7.72 -6.63
CA GLY A 365 4.81 8.17 -7.26
C GLY A 365 5.04 9.67 -7.05
N PHE A 366 3.99 10.48 -7.22
CA PHE A 366 4.05 11.91 -6.94
C PHE A 366 4.21 12.22 -5.45
N VAL A 367 3.63 11.43 -4.54
CA VAL A 367 3.88 11.56 -3.08
C VAL A 367 5.37 11.40 -2.79
N ILE A 368 6.00 10.33 -3.29
CA ILE A 368 7.43 10.07 -3.06
C ILE A 368 8.29 11.16 -3.72
N TRP A 369 7.94 11.58 -4.94
CA TRP A 369 8.66 12.61 -5.68
C TRP A 369 8.59 13.97 -4.97
N ALA A 370 7.40 14.40 -4.54
CA ALA A 370 7.20 15.64 -3.78
C ALA A 370 7.95 15.59 -2.43
N TRP A 371 7.85 14.47 -1.71
CA TRP A 371 8.61 14.26 -0.46
C TRP A 371 10.11 14.41 -0.68
N ALA A 372 10.66 13.75 -1.70
CA ALA A 372 12.06 13.85 -2.07
C ALA A 372 12.44 15.31 -2.40
N GLY A 373 11.61 16.03 -3.14
CA GLY A 373 11.81 17.45 -3.45
C GLY A 373 11.98 18.34 -2.23
N THR A 374 11.20 18.13 -1.17
CA THR A 374 11.34 18.89 0.11
C THR A 374 12.63 18.59 0.88
N ARG A 375 13.39 17.55 0.49
CA ARG A 375 14.66 17.16 1.10
C ARG A 375 15.86 17.77 0.40
N TYR A 376 15.85 17.78 -0.93
CA TYR A 376 16.99 18.18 -1.75
C TYR A 376 17.28 19.69 -1.73
N THR A 377 16.29 20.53 -1.41
CA THR A 377 16.44 22.00 -1.34
C THR A 377 17.50 22.50 -0.35
N ARG A 378 17.97 21.69 0.61
CA ARG A 378 19.00 22.11 1.58
C ARG A 378 20.40 21.55 1.32
N ALA A 379 20.55 20.45 0.59
CA ALA A 379 21.88 19.92 0.25
C ALA A 379 22.66 20.85 -0.72
N ARG A 380 21.95 21.81 -1.35
CA ARG A 380 22.51 22.86 -2.21
C ARG A 380 22.62 24.24 -1.55
N ALA A 381 22.23 24.41 -0.28
CA ALA A 381 22.58 25.67 0.39
C ALA A 381 24.11 25.69 0.49
N PRO A 382 24.82 26.59 -0.21
CA PRO A 382 26.27 26.68 -0.09
C PRO A 382 26.57 26.82 1.40
N ALA A 383 27.47 25.98 1.90
CA ALA A 383 28.01 26.17 3.24
C ALA A 383 28.41 27.65 3.32
N ARG A 384 27.75 28.42 4.20
CA ARG A 384 28.18 29.79 4.48
C ARG A 384 29.68 29.69 4.73
N PRO A 385 30.54 30.36 3.94
CA PRO A 385 31.97 30.32 4.18
C PRO A 385 32.17 30.72 5.64
N ASP A 386 32.76 29.82 6.41
CA ASP A 386 33.02 30.04 7.82
C ASP A 386 33.93 31.27 7.94
N PRO A 387 33.43 32.43 8.43
CA PRO A 387 34.23 33.65 8.50
C PRO A 387 35.41 33.50 9.48
N ARG A 388 35.46 32.40 10.25
CA ARG A 388 36.59 32.09 11.15
C ARG A 388 37.74 31.36 10.47
N ARG A 389 37.59 30.89 9.22
CA ARG A 389 38.67 30.25 8.45
C ARG A 389 39.41 31.18 7.49
N SER A 390 38.93 32.39 7.27
CA SER A 390 39.67 33.46 6.59
C SER A 390 40.54 34.24 7.58
N GLY A 391 41.45 33.55 8.27
CA GLY A 391 42.57 34.21 8.94
C GLY A 391 43.55 34.72 7.88
N PRO A 392 44.18 35.91 8.07
CA PRO A 392 45.13 36.44 7.12
C PRO A 392 46.31 35.47 6.94
N PRO A 393 46.89 35.38 5.73
CA PRO A 393 48.02 34.50 5.47
C PRO A 393 49.18 34.90 6.39
N ARG A 394 49.53 34.02 7.34
CA ARG A 394 50.72 34.21 8.19
C ARG A 394 51.94 34.23 7.28
N GLY A 395 52.46 35.44 7.06
CA GLY A 395 53.68 35.71 6.31
C GLY A 395 54.83 34.86 6.85
N ARG A 396 55.32 33.97 5.99
CA ARG A 396 56.52 33.17 6.23
C ARG A 396 57.72 34.12 6.07
N MET A 397 58.06 34.80 7.16
CA MET A 397 59.20 35.70 7.27
C MET A 397 60.50 34.90 7.07
N ARG A 398 61.03 34.95 5.85
CA ARG A 398 62.25 34.25 5.44
C ARG A 398 63.45 35.05 5.97
N ARG A 399 63.96 34.65 7.13
CA ARG A 399 65.22 35.13 7.72
C ARG A 399 66.38 34.74 6.79
N ARG A 400 66.80 35.64 5.90
CA ARG A 400 68.09 35.55 5.20
C ARG A 400 69.15 36.12 6.13
N GLY A 401 69.91 35.22 6.77
CA GLY A 401 71.13 35.56 7.50
C GLY A 401 72.22 36.00 6.53
N ARG A 402 72.84 37.12 6.88
CA ARG A 402 74.08 37.65 6.31
C ARG A 402 75.24 36.69 6.61
N GLY A 403 76.05 36.39 5.60
CA GLY A 403 77.40 35.85 5.75
C GLY A 403 78.32 36.67 4.83
N ALA A 404 79.34 37.27 5.42
CA ALA A 404 80.23 38.31 4.88
C ALA A 404 81.25 37.79 3.84
N PRO A 405 81.92 38.69 3.09
CA PRO A 405 83.05 38.35 2.24
C PRO A 405 84.40 38.60 2.94
N ALA A 406 85.31 37.64 2.81
CA ALA A 406 86.78 37.72 2.88
C ALA A 406 87.26 36.30 2.51
N SER A 407 88.19 36.04 1.60
CA SER A 407 89.40 36.75 1.17
C SER A 407 89.82 36.24 -0.20
#